data_AF-A0A9D7R697-F1
#
_entry.id   AF-A0A9D7R697-F1
#
_cell.length_a   1.000
_cell.length_b   1.000
_cell.length_c   1.000
_cell.angle_alpha   90.00
_cell.angle_beta   90.00
_cell.angle_gamma   90.00
#
_symmetry.space_group_name_H-M   'P 1'
#
loop_
_entity.id
_entity.type
_entity.pdbx_description
1 polymer ?
#
loop_
_entity_poly.entity_id
_entity_poly.type
_entity_poly.pdbx_seq_one_letter_code
_entity_poly.pdbx_strand_id
1 'polypeptide(L)'
;MPHVPLRYGQRRRPGQKAVTHRKAGILKSESDPYWGPDCAAPHLAEAPGGSATQLEPALTHPQGTAPLACRAIVLDTNIVLDAFVFADPTTAPLRQALADGRLRWIATQPMREELQRVLGYPQIVRRLVFYQRSAAAVLEHFDTLVHLHAVAPKAPVTCKDPDDQKFIDLAVAQRTTLLSKDHAVLCMAKRLIALGVRAQAAIN
;
A
#
# COMPACT_ATOMS: atom_id res chain seq x y z
N MET A 1 51.46 32.97 -33.15
CA MET A 1 50.75 32.68 -31.87
C MET A 1 49.83 33.85 -31.57
N PRO A 2 48.67 33.69 -30.93
CA PRO A 2 47.80 32.53 -30.74
C PRO A 2 46.32 32.93 -31.13
N HIS A 3 45.25 32.16 -31.09
CA HIS A 3 44.71 31.31 -30.03
C HIS A 3 43.58 30.43 -30.62
N VAL A 4 43.62 29.14 -30.33
CA VAL A 4 42.40 28.35 -30.07
C VAL A 4 42.21 28.39 -28.54
N PRO A 5 40.97 28.49 -28.03
CA PRO A 5 40.47 27.31 -27.32
C PRO A 5 38.96 27.04 -27.49
N LEU A 6 38.71 25.74 -27.48
CA LEU A 6 37.49 25.01 -27.14
C LEU A 6 36.71 25.58 -25.93
N ARG A 7 35.39 25.35 -25.95
CA ARG A 7 34.48 24.89 -24.86
C ARG A 7 33.06 25.42 -25.15
N TYR A 8 31.95 24.75 -24.86
CA TYR A 8 31.63 23.90 -23.72
C TYR A 8 30.71 22.75 -24.15
N GLY A 9 31.09 21.54 -23.73
CA GLY A 9 30.20 20.39 -23.75
C GLY A 9 28.99 20.64 -22.84
N GLN A 10 27.80 20.40 -23.38
CA GLN A 10 26.62 20.15 -22.56
C GLN A 10 26.87 18.88 -21.75
N ARG A 11 27.23 19.07 -20.48
CA ARG A 11 27.19 18.01 -19.48
C ARG A 11 25.76 17.47 -19.45
N ARG A 12 25.54 16.28 -20.01
CA ARG A 12 24.36 15.48 -19.70
C ARG A 12 24.36 15.25 -18.20
N ARG A 13 23.29 15.64 -17.53
CA ARG A 13 23.06 15.29 -16.12
C ARG A 13 23.05 13.76 -16.01
N PRO A 14 23.88 13.12 -15.16
CA PRO A 14 23.71 11.72 -14.85
C PRO A 14 22.57 11.59 -13.83
N GLY A 15 21.57 10.74 -14.11
CA GLY A 15 20.52 10.44 -13.12
C GLY A 15 19.15 10.04 -13.67
N GLN A 16 18.91 10.12 -14.98
CA GLN A 16 17.70 9.52 -15.56
C GLN A 16 17.90 8.01 -15.72
N LYS A 17 17.52 7.24 -14.68
CA LYS A 17 17.16 5.85 -14.90
C LYS A 17 15.67 5.80 -15.18
N ALA A 18 15.36 5.37 -16.40
CA ALA A 18 14.04 4.95 -16.80
C ALA A 18 13.49 3.99 -15.73
N VAL A 19 12.22 4.19 -15.35
CA VAL A 19 11.40 3.12 -14.77
C VAL A 19 11.58 1.93 -15.69
N THR A 20 12.39 0.97 -15.27
CA THR A 20 12.78 -0.14 -16.13
C THR A 20 11.52 -0.94 -16.44
N HIS A 21 11.09 -0.84 -17.69
CA HIS A 21 10.28 -1.85 -18.33
C HIS A 21 10.86 -3.23 -18.00
N ARG A 22 10.16 -4.02 -17.17
CA ARG A 22 10.16 -5.47 -17.31
C ARG A 22 8.72 -5.99 -17.24
N LYS A 23 8.24 -6.29 -18.45
CA LYS A 23 7.16 -7.21 -18.82
C LYS A 23 5.76 -6.90 -18.30
N ALA A 24 5.06 -6.09 -19.10
CA ALA A 24 3.67 -6.39 -19.42
C ALA A 24 3.62 -7.81 -20.03
N GLY A 25 3.08 -8.75 -19.27
CA GLY A 25 2.61 -10.03 -19.75
C GLY A 25 1.17 -10.17 -19.30
N ILE A 26 0.33 -10.73 -20.17
CA ILE A 26 -1.09 -11.05 -19.98
C ILE A 26 -2.03 -9.96 -20.52
N LEU A 27 -2.11 -9.91 -21.86
CA LEU A 27 -3.40 -9.85 -22.54
C LEU A 27 -3.80 -11.31 -22.80
N LYS A 28 -4.80 -11.81 -22.08
CA LYS A 28 -5.73 -12.81 -22.60
C LYS A 28 -7.13 -12.49 -22.07
N SER A 29 -8.02 -12.47 -23.05
CA SER A 29 -9.48 -12.40 -23.02
C SER A 29 -10.13 -13.27 -21.96
N GLU A 30 -11.27 -12.83 -21.40
CA GLU A 30 -12.59 -13.45 -21.57
C GLU A 30 -13.66 -12.80 -20.67
N SER A 31 -14.78 -12.45 -21.30
CA SER A 31 -16.18 -12.44 -20.82
C SER A 31 -16.56 -11.76 -19.48
N ASP A 32 -17.40 -10.73 -19.62
CA ASP A 32 -18.38 -10.20 -18.66
C ASP A 32 -19.16 -11.30 -17.91
N PRO A 33 -19.54 -11.04 -16.65
CA PRO A 33 -20.96 -10.72 -16.44
C PRO A 33 -21.23 -9.56 -15.47
N TYR A 34 -22.18 -8.75 -15.92
CA TYR A 34 -23.08 -7.85 -15.20
C TYR A 34 -23.34 -8.22 -13.72
N TRP A 35 -23.18 -7.26 -12.80
CA TRP A 35 -23.85 -7.28 -11.50
C TRP A 35 -24.39 -5.89 -11.16
N GLY A 36 -25.72 -5.79 -11.03
CA GLY A 36 -26.43 -4.58 -10.62
C GLY A 36 -26.37 -4.34 -9.11
N PRO A 37 -26.81 -3.15 -8.63
CA PRO A 37 -26.79 -2.80 -7.22
C PRO A 37 -28.14 -3.07 -6.55
N ASP A 38 -28.16 -3.75 -5.41
CA ASP A 38 -29.23 -3.61 -4.40
C ASP A 38 -28.66 -3.87 -3.00
N CYS A 39 -28.28 -2.78 -2.32
CA CYS A 39 -27.98 -2.76 -0.89
C CYS A 39 -29.11 -2.03 -0.17
N ALA A 40 -30.04 -2.77 0.41
CA ALA A 40 -30.99 -2.24 1.39
C ALA A 40 -30.44 -2.46 2.81
N ALA A 41 -30.23 -1.36 3.55
CA ALA A 41 -29.89 -1.36 4.97
C ALA A 41 -31.16 -1.54 5.82
N PRO A 42 -31.13 -2.26 6.96
CA PRO A 42 -32.20 -2.19 7.92
C PRO A 42 -31.93 -1.20 9.06
N HIS A 43 -33.05 -0.57 9.36
CA HIS A 43 -33.47 0.41 10.34
C HIS A 43 -33.07 0.14 11.81
N LEU A 44 -32.85 1.25 12.52
CA LEU A 44 -32.72 1.40 13.97
C LEU A 44 -33.99 0.95 14.71
N ALA A 45 -33.83 0.41 15.91
CA ALA A 45 -34.89 0.33 16.91
C ALA A 45 -34.31 0.71 18.29
N GLU A 46 -34.94 1.70 18.91
CA GLU A 46 -34.69 2.20 20.26
C GLU A 46 -35.70 1.67 21.29
N ALA A 47 -35.36 1.89 22.56
CA ALA A 47 -36.18 2.07 23.77
C ALA A 47 -36.18 0.89 24.78
N PRO A 48 -36.60 1.12 26.04
CA PRO A 48 -36.09 2.09 27.01
C PRO A 48 -35.81 1.42 28.39
N GLY A 49 -35.50 2.23 29.40
CA GLY A 49 -34.87 1.83 30.66
C GLY A 49 -35.71 1.12 31.72
N GLY A 50 -34.99 0.58 32.71
CA GLY A 50 -35.49 0.02 33.95
C GLY A 50 -34.37 -0.10 34.97
N SER A 51 -34.49 0.63 36.09
CA SER A 51 -33.59 0.62 37.23
C SER A 51 -34.03 -0.43 38.26
N ALA A 52 -33.08 -1.22 38.80
CA ALA A 52 -32.72 -1.22 40.23
C ALA A 52 -32.06 -2.53 40.69
N THR A 53 -31.09 -2.32 41.59
CA THR A 53 -30.69 -3.19 42.73
C THR A 53 -29.42 -4.04 42.56
N GLN A 54 -28.49 -3.71 43.45
CA GLN A 54 -27.13 -4.19 43.68
C GLN A 54 -27.09 -5.57 44.35
N LEU A 55 -26.14 -6.43 43.95
CA LEU A 55 -25.46 -7.46 44.77
C LEU A 55 -24.30 -8.08 43.95
N GLU A 56 -23.08 -7.60 44.18
CA GLU A 56 -21.81 -8.30 43.90
C GLU A 56 -21.49 -9.23 45.10
N PRO A 57 -20.56 -10.22 45.05
CA PRO A 57 -19.51 -10.42 44.05
C PRO A 57 -19.34 -11.87 43.56
N ALA A 58 -18.92 -12.05 42.30
CA ALA A 58 -18.24 -13.28 41.90
C ALA A 58 -17.22 -12.98 40.81
N LEU A 59 -15.95 -13.20 41.16
CA LEU A 59 -14.83 -13.24 40.25
C LEU A 59 -15.13 -14.21 39.09
N THR A 60 -15.53 -13.66 37.96
CA THR A 60 -15.37 -14.32 36.68
C THR A 60 -15.10 -13.22 35.69
N HIS A 61 -13.83 -12.97 35.40
CA HIS A 61 -13.47 -12.20 34.22
C HIS A 61 -14.11 -12.91 33.02
N PRO A 62 -15.08 -12.31 32.30
CA PRO A 62 -15.34 -12.79 30.97
C PRO A 62 -14.01 -12.62 30.24
N GLN A 63 -13.46 -13.73 29.74
CA GLN A 63 -12.44 -13.71 28.72
C GLN A 63 -13.08 -12.99 27.53
N GLY A 64 -13.02 -11.67 27.55
CA GLY A 64 -13.42 -10.84 26.44
C GLY A 64 -12.61 -11.35 25.27
N THR A 65 -13.30 -11.83 24.25
CA THR A 65 -12.71 -12.07 22.94
C THR A 65 -11.97 -10.79 22.58
N ALA A 66 -10.64 -10.82 22.69
CA ALA A 66 -9.81 -9.71 22.29
C ALA A 66 -10.24 -9.36 20.85
N PRO A 67 -10.57 -8.09 20.56
CA PRO A 67 -10.96 -7.71 19.22
C PRO A 67 -9.88 -8.23 18.27
N LEU A 68 -10.27 -8.95 17.21
CA LEU A 68 -9.32 -9.51 16.26
C LEU A 68 -8.39 -8.38 15.83
N ALA A 69 -7.14 -8.45 16.29
CA ALA A 69 -6.23 -7.32 16.20
C ALA A 69 -6.05 -6.97 14.72
N CYS A 70 -6.53 -5.78 14.33
CA CYS A 70 -6.35 -5.26 12.99
C CYS A 70 -4.85 -5.26 12.67
N ARG A 71 -4.47 -6.04 11.66
CA ARG A 71 -3.06 -6.28 11.35
C ARG A 71 -2.53 -5.13 10.51
N ALA A 72 -1.47 -4.46 10.99
CA ALA A 72 -0.81 -3.42 10.22
C ALA A 72 -0.24 -4.01 8.90
N ILE A 73 -0.15 -3.23 7.84
CA ILE A 73 0.45 -3.67 6.58
C ILE A 73 1.11 -2.50 5.87
N VAL A 74 2.29 -2.75 5.29
CA VAL A 74 2.97 -1.82 4.37
C VAL A 74 2.72 -2.30 2.95
N LEU A 75 2.32 -1.40 2.07
CA LEU A 75 2.13 -1.68 0.64
C LEU A 75 3.21 -0.96 -0.16
N ASP A 76 3.86 -1.68 -1.08
CA ASP A 76 4.69 -1.03 -2.10
C ASP A 76 3.84 -0.22 -3.09
N THR A 77 4.47 0.66 -3.86
CA THR A 77 3.77 1.51 -4.83
C THR A 77 3.06 0.71 -5.94
N ASN A 78 3.63 -0.40 -6.42
CA ASN A 78 3.03 -1.24 -7.46
C ASN A 78 1.75 -1.91 -6.95
N ILE A 79 1.74 -2.41 -5.71
CA ILE A 79 0.55 -2.96 -5.06
C ILE A 79 -0.56 -1.90 -4.97
N VAL A 80 -0.19 -0.65 -4.63
CA VAL A 80 -1.13 0.48 -4.57
C VAL A 80 -1.69 0.80 -5.96
N LEU A 81 -0.86 0.82 -7.00
CA LEU A 81 -1.30 1.06 -8.37
C LEU A 81 -2.24 -0.06 -8.87
N ASP A 82 -1.89 -1.31 -8.61
CA ASP A 82 -2.72 -2.46 -8.97
C ASP A 82 -4.09 -2.40 -8.28
N ALA A 83 -4.09 -2.05 -6.99
CA ALA A 83 -5.33 -1.93 -6.22
C ALA A 83 -6.22 -0.78 -6.69
N PHE A 84 -5.68 0.43 -6.86
CA PHE A 84 -6.49 1.65 -6.94
C PHE A 84 -6.44 2.37 -8.29
N VAL A 85 -5.51 2.01 -9.18
CA VAL A 85 -5.45 2.55 -10.55
C VAL A 85 -5.92 1.51 -11.55
N PHE A 86 -5.37 0.30 -11.48
CA PHE A 86 -5.63 -0.75 -12.47
C PHE A 86 -6.79 -1.67 -12.11
N ALA A 87 -7.29 -1.56 -10.86
CA ALA A 87 -8.35 -2.41 -10.33
C ALA A 87 -8.09 -3.91 -10.53
N ASP A 88 -6.82 -4.33 -10.39
CA ASP A 88 -6.37 -5.70 -10.59
C ASP A 88 -7.23 -6.65 -9.71
N PRO A 89 -7.91 -7.66 -10.29
CA PRO A 89 -8.73 -8.60 -9.52
C PRO A 89 -7.95 -9.34 -8.43
N THR A 90 -6.65 -9.56 -8.62
CA THR A 90 -5.79 -10.23 -7.62
C THR A 90 -5.62 -9.41 -6.34
N THR A 91 -5.89 -8.10 -6.40
CA THR A 91 -5.89 -7.20 -5.24
C THR A 91 -7.27 -6.97 -4.65
N ALA A 92 -8.33 -7.62 -5.16
CA ALA A 92 -9.68 -7.51 -4.60
C ALA A 92 -9.74 -7.95 -3.11
N PRO A 93 -9.10 -9.05 -2.69
CA PRO A 93 -9.05 -9.42 -1.27
C PRO A 93 -8.39 -8.35 -0.41
N LEU A 94 -7.32 -7.71 -0.92
CA LEU A 94 -6.63 -6.61 -0.23
C LEU A 94 -7.55 -5.41 -0.04
N ARG A 95 -8.22 -4.96 -1.10
CA ARG A 95 -9.16 -3.83 -1.02
C ARG A 95 -10.28 -4.11 -0.02
N GLN A 96 -10.86 -5.31 -0.06
CA GLN A 96 -11.90 -5.71 0.87
C GLN A 96 -11.37 -5.72 2.31
N ALA A 97 -10.19 -6.28 2.55
CA ALA A 97 -9.60 -6.32 3.90
C ALA A 97 -9.27 -4.93 4.47
N LEU A 98 -8.93 -3.96 3.62
CA LEU A 98 -8.77 -2.56 4.01
C LEU A 98 -10.12 -1.90 4.32
N ALA A 99 -11.13 -2.12 3.46
CA ALA A 99 -12.48 -1.57 3.65
C ALA A 99 -13.16 -2.12 4.91
N ASP A 100 -13.00 -3.42 5.20
CA ASP A 100 -13.54 -4.08 6.39
C ASP A 100 -12.80 -3.70 7.68
N GLY A 101 -11.70 -2.92 7.60
CA GLY A 101 -10.85 -2.61 8.75
C GLY A 101 -10.10 -3.83 9.31
N ARG A 102 -9.98 -4.93 8.56
CA ARG A 102 -9.19 -6.12 8.96
C ARG A 102 -7.69 -5.89 8.83
N LEU A 103 -7.30 -5.02 7.91
CA LEU A 103 -5.92 -4.56 7.71
C LEU A 103 -5.81 -3.06 7.95
N ARG A 104 -4.77 -2.65 8.66
CA ARG A 104 -4.41 -1.25 8.86
C ARG A 104 -3.25 -0.89 7.95
N TRP A 105 -3.54 -0.22 6.84
CA TRP A 105 -2.48 0.25 5.96
C TRP A 105 -1.70 1.38 6.63
N ILE A 106 -0.40 1.15 6.83
CA ILE A 106 0.54 2.15 7.34
C ILE A 106 1.49 2.60 6.23
N ALA A 107 1.85 3.88 6.23
CA ALA A 107 2.85 4.45 5.33
C ALA A 107 3.55 5.66 5.97
N THR A 108 4.55 6.19 5.29
CA THR A 108 5.22 7.45 5.67
C THR A 108 4.98 8.53 4.62
N GLN A 109 5.20 9.78 5.00
CA GLN A 109 5.08 10.91 4.08
C GLN A 109 5.93 10.75 2.79
N PRO A 110 7.20 10.30 2.84
CA PRO A 110 7.97 10.03 1.61
C PRO A 110 7.41 8.94 0.70
N MET A 111 6.63 7.99 1.23
CA MET A 111 5.94 6.97 0.41
C MET A 111 4.73 7.58 -0.32
N ARG A 112 3.98 8.47 0.33
CA ARG A 112 2.90 9.23 -0.32
C ARG A 112 3.43 10.13 -1.45
N GLU A 113 4.54 10.81 -1.21
CA GLU A 113 5.20 11.66 -2.20
C GLU A 113 5.74 10.85 -3.39
N GLU A 114 6.21 9.62 -3.14
CA GLU A 114 6.59 8.67 -4.18
C GLU A 114 5.39 8.36 -5.08
N LEU A 115 4.26 7.99 -4.48
CA LEU A 115 3.02 7.72 -5.22
C LEU A 115 2.59 8.94 -6.05
N GLN A 116 2.63 10.14 -5.48
CA GLN A 116 2.29 11.38 -6.18
C GLN A 116 3.20 11.60 -7.41
N ARG A 117 4.52 11.38 -7.28
CA ARG A 117 5.43 11.46 -8.44
C ARG A 117 5.11 10.42 -9.49
N VAL A 118 4.88 9.17 -9.09
CA VAL A 118 4.61 8.04 -9.99
C VAL A 118 3.32 8.25 -10.77
N LEU A 119 2.27 8.80 -10.14
CA LEU A 119 1.02 9.15 -10.81
C LEU A 119 1.20 10.22 -11.90
N GLY A 120 2.25 11.02 -11.82
CA GLY A 120 2.63 12.01 -12.84
C GLY A 120 3.41 11.44 -14.03
N TYR A 121 3.83 10.17 -13.99
CA TYR A 121 4.61 9.60 -15.09
C TYR A 121 3.75 9.35 -16.34
N PRO A 122 4.24 9.67 -17.56
CA PRO A 122 3.43 9.63 -18.79
C PRO A 122 2.69 8.31 -19.01
N GLN A 123 3.33 7.18 -18.71
CA GLN A 123 2.73 5.86 -18.84
C GLN A 123 1.60 5.62 -17.83
N ILE A 124 1.70 6.16 -16.61
CA ILE A 124 0.66 6.04 -15.58
C ILE A 124 -0.48 7.00 -15.89
N VAL A 125 -0.19 8.22 -16.33
CA VAL A 125 -1.20 9.19 -16.78
C VAL A 125 -2.09 8.59 -17.88
N ARG A 126 -1.50 7.89 -18.86
CA ARG A 126 -2.28 7.18 -19.90
C ARG A 126 -3.23 6.13 -19.30
N ARG A 127 -2.79 5.41 -18.26
CA ARG A 127 -3.61 4.41 -17.58
C ARG A 127 -4.71 5.06 -16.73
N LEU A 128 -4.41 6.15 -16.03
CA LEU A 128 -5.41 6.93 -15.29
C LEU A 128 -6.55 7.37 -16.21
N VAL A 129 -6.23 7.91 -17.39
CA VAL A 129 -7.24 8.27 -18.40
C VAL A 129 -8.04 7.06 -18.87
N PHE A 130 -7.36 5.96 -19.21
CA PHE A 130 -8.03 4.72 -19.65
C PHE A 130 -9.02 4.18 -18.61
N TYR A 131 -8.65 4.19 -17.33
CA TYR A 131 -9.48 3.74 -16.21
C TYR A 131 -10.42 4.83 -15.67
N GLN A 132 -10.49 6.01 -16.31
CA GLN A 132 -11.31 7.16 -15.89
C GLN A 132 -11.05 7.57 -14.44
N ARG A 133 -9.78 7.58 -14.02
CA ARG A 133 -9.31 8.01 -12.69
C ARG A 133 -8.47 9.26 -12.80
N SER A 134 -8.47 10.09 -11.77
CA SER A 134 -7.55 11.21 -11.62
C SER A 134 -6.47 10.88 -10.59
N ALA A 135 -5.28 11.46 -10.74
CA ALA A 135 -4.22 11.32 -9.74
C ALA A 135 -4.66 11.86 -8.37
N ALA A 136 -5.44 12.95 -8.35
CA ALA A 136 -5.98 13.53 -7.13
C ALA A 136 -6.90 12.56 -6.39
N ALA A 137 -7.82 11.89 -7.08
CA ALA A 137 -8.72 10.91 -6.47
C ALA A 137 -7.97 9.70 -5.89
N VAL A 138 -6.88 9.26 -6.54
CA VAL A 138 -6.04 8.17 -6.01
C VAL A 138 -5.32 8.60 -4.73
N LEU A 139 -4.80 9.84 -4.69
CA LEU A 139 -4.14 10.38 -3.50
C LEU A 139 -5.11 10.63 -2.35
N GLU A 140 -6.31 11.14 -2.62
CA GLU A 140 -7.36 11.32 -1.62
C GLU A 140 -7.81 9.96 -1.04
N HIS A 141 -7.94 8.94 -1.89
CA HIS A 141 -8.26 7.60 -1.44
C HIS A 141 -7.13 6.99 -0.59
N PHE A 142 -5.87 7.21 -0.97
CA PHE A 142 -4.70 6.87 -0.15
C PHE A 142 -4.79 7.55 1.23
N ASP A 143 -5.04 8.86 1.26
CA ASP A 143 -5.10 9.65 2.50
C ASP A 143 -6.23 9.22 3.43
N THR A 144 -7.34 8.72 2.87
CA THR A 144 -8.48 8.20 3.64
C THR A 144 -8.18 6.85 4.30
N LEU A 145 -7.40 5.98 3.64
CA LEU A 145 -7.14 4.62 4.12
C LEU A 145 -5.89 4.50 4.98
N VAL A 146 -4.90 5.36 4.75
CA VAL A 146 -3.58 5.20 5.34
C VAL A 146 -3.50 5.77 6.75
N HIS A 147 -2.75 5.08 7.59
CA HIS A 147 -2.30 5.61 8.87
C HIS A 147 -0.86 6.07 8.70
N LEU A 148 -0.65 7.39 8.65
CA LEU A 148 0.69 7.95 8.49
C LEU A 148 1.53 7.75 9.76
N HIS A 149 2.74 7.26 9.54
CA HIS A 149 3.79 7.12 10.54
C HIS A 149 4.93 8.10 10.25
N ALA A 150 5.69 8.42 11.29
CA ALA A 150 6.98 9.08 11.14
C ALA A 150 7.93 8.23 10.27
N VAL A 151 8.87 8.89 9.61
CA VAL A 151 9.89 8.20 8.81
C VAL A 151 10.65 7.22 9.70
N ALA A 152 10.67 5.96 9.28
CA ALA A 152 11.31 4.90 10.03
C ALA A 152 12.85 5.00 9.96
N PRO A 153 13.57 4.62 11.02
CA PRO A 153 15.02 4.47 10.96
C PRO A 153 15.39 3.37 9.95
N LYS A 154 16.58 3.51 9.36
CA LYS A 154 17.08 2.53 8.40
C LYS A 154 17.21 1.14 9.04
N ALA A 155 16.65 0.12 8.40
CA ALA A 155 16.74 -1.26 8.80
C ALA A 155 18.20 -1.79 8.74
N PRO A 156 18.55 -2.84 9.52
CA PRO A 156 19.88 -3.46 9.48
C PRO A 156 20.16 -4.24 8.17
N VAL A 157 19.20 -4.24 7.22
CA VAL A 157 19.34 -4.83 5.90
C VAL A 157 19.19 -3.75 4.84
N THR A 158 20.06 -3.79 3.83
CA THR A 158 20.00 -2.88 2.69
C THR A 158 19.44 -3.61 1.48
N CYS A 159 18.40 -3.04 0.87
CA CYS A 159 17.89 -3.46 -0.43
C CYS A 159 18.85 -3.03 -1.53
N LYS A 160 18.94 -3.84 -2.60
CA LYS A 160 19.75 -3.47 -3.78
C LYS A 160 19.15 -2.28 -4.53
N ASP A 161 17.84 -2.07 -4.38
CA ASP A 161 17.14 -0.90 -4.89
C ASP A 161 16.97 0.10 -3.73
N PRO A 162 17.62 1.28 -3.77
CA PRO A 162 17.49 2.27 -2.71
C PRO A 162 16.09 2.86 -2.61
N ASP A 163 15.30 2.87 -3.69
CA ASP A 163 13.95 3.44 -3.67
C ASP A 163 12.99 2.55 -2.87
N ASP A 164 13.24 1.24 -2.84
CA ASP A 164 12.48 0.25 -2.07
C ASP A 164 12.83 0.24 -0.57
N GLN A 165 13.96 0.83 -0.17
CA GLN A 165 14.46 0.77 1.20
C GLN A 165 13.45 1.33 2.21
N LYS A 166 12.75 2.42 1.87
CA LYS A 166 11.78 3.08 2.75
C LYS A 166 10.61 2.17 3.18
N PHE A 167 10.21 1.24 2.31
CA PHE A 167 9.13 0.28 2.60
C PHE A 167 9.63 -0.80 3.58
N ILE A 168 10.87 -1.27 3.37
CA ILE A 168 11.53 -2.23 4.26
C ILE A 168 11.76 -1.61 5.64
N ASP A 169 12.25 -0.37 5.70
CA ASP A 169 12.50 0.35 6.94
C ASP A 169 11.23 0.45 7.79
N LEU A 170 10.12 0.87 7.18
CA LEU A 170 8.84 0.95 7.87
C LEU A 170 8.34 -0.43 8.33
N ALA A 171 8.40 -1.43 7.45
CA ALA A 171 7.94 -2.78 7.78
C ALA A 171 8.73 -3.39 8.94
N VAL A 172 10.06 -3.19 8.97
CA VAL A 172 10.94 -3.68 10.05
C VAL A 172 10.68 -2.92 11.34
N ALA A 173 10.56 -1.59 11.30
CA ALA A 173 10.28 -0.79 12.48
C ALA A 173 8.94 -1.16 13.14
N GLN A 174 7.93 -1.52 12.32
CA GLN A 174 6.60 -1.91 12.78
C GLN A 174 6.41 -3.43 12.91
N ARG A 175 7.45 -4.23 12.60
CA ARG A 175 7.44 -5.71 12.56
C ARG A 175 6.20 -6.29 11.90
N THR A 176 5.90 -5.78 10.69
CA THR A 176 4.69 -6.15 9.99
C THR A 176 4.92 -6.63 8.57
N THR A 177 3.85 -7.10 7.92
CA THR A 177 3.88 -7.56 6.53
C THR A 177 4.13 -6.42 5.57
N LEU A 178 4.99 -6.69 4.58
CA LEU A 178 5.21 -5.85 3.42
C LEU A 178 4.66 -6.58 2.19
N LEU A 179 3.67 -5.99 1.53
CA LEU A 179 3.25 -6.45 0.20
C LEU A 179 4.09 -5.77 -0.87
N SER A 180 4.71 -6.58 -1.73
CA SER A 180 5.48 -6.08 -2.87
C SER A 180 5.44 -7.08 -4.02
N LYS A 181 5.44 -6.57 -5.24
CA LYS A 181 5.67 -7.36 -6.46
C LYS A 181 7.11 -7.23 -6.98
N ASP A 182 7.95 -6.41 -6.34
CA ASP A 182 9.34 -6.22 -6.77
C ASP A 182 10.23 -7.38 -6.33
N HIS A 183 11.00 -7.92 -7.27
CA HIS A 183 11.96 -8.99 -6.99
C HIS A 183 13.07 -8.55 -6.03
N ALA A 184 13.47 -7.27 -6.02
CA ALA A 184 14.46 -6.74 -5.09
C ALA A 184 14.01 -6.89 -3.64
N VAL A 185 12.75 -6.57 -3.35
CA VAL A 185 12.14 -6.79 -2.03
C VAL A 185 11.91 -8.28 -1.78
N LEU A 186 11.29 -8.99 -2.71
CA LEU A 186 10.89 -10.40 -2.50
C LEU A 186 12.08 -11.33 -2.31
N CYS A 187 13.23 -11.07 -2.95
CA CYS A 187 14.45 -11.87 -2.73
C CYS A 187 15.03 -11.73 -1.32
N MET A 188 14.62 -10.70 -0.57
CA MET A 188 15.01 -10.49 0.83
C MET A 188 14.08 -11.18 1.84
N ALA A 189 12.99 -11.84 1.40
CA ALA A 189 11.97 -12.38 2.29
C ALA A 189 12.54 -13.23 3.45
N LYS A 190 13.52 -14.11 3.18
CA LYS A 190 14.17 -14.91 4.22
C LYS A 190 14.88 -14.07 5.30
N ARG A 191 15.57 -13.00 4.89
CA ARG A 191 16.26 -12.07 5.81
C ARG A 191 15.26 -11.24 6.60
N LEU A 192 14.15 -10.84 5.97
CA LEU A 192 13.09 -10.06 6.59
C LEU A 192 12.30 -10.86 7.64
N ILE A 193 12.13 -12.18 7.44
CA ILE A 193 11.50 -13.05 8.44
C ILE A 193 12.28 -13.01 9.77
N ALA A 194 13.62 -13.01 9.73
CA ALA A 194 14.45 -12.89 10.93
C ALA A 194 14.28 -11.55 11.67
N LEU A 195 13.70 -10.54 11.01
CA LEU A 195 13.39 -9.22 11.56
C LEU A 195 11.89 -9.05 11.89
N GLY A 196 11.11 -10.13 11.85
CA GLY A 196 9.67 -10.09 12.12
C GLY A 196 8.81 -9.57 10.96
N VAL A 197 9.36 -9.52 9.74
CA VAL A 197 8.66 -9.03 8.54
C VAL A 197 8.39 -10.16 7.58
N ARG A 198 7.15 -10.31 7.14
CA ARG A 198 6.80 -11.20 6.02
C ARG A 198 6.64 -10.38 4.75
N ALA A 199 7.54 -10.56 3.78
CA ALA A 199 7.41 -9.98 2.45
C ALA A 199 6.73 -10.98 1.50
N GLN A 200 5.63 -10.58 0.86
CA GLN A 200 4.84 -11.43 -0.03
C GLN A 200 4.10 -10.62 -1.10
N ALA A 201 3.64 -11.26 -2.18
CA ALA A 201 3.03 -10.56 -3.32
C ALA A 201 1.52 -10.30 -3.18
N ALA A 202 0.82 -11.05 -2.32
CA ALA A 202 -0.61 -10.95 -2.09
C ALA A 202 -0.94 -11.29 -0.64
N ILE A 203 -2.14 -10.94 -0.17
CA ILE A 203 -2.65 -11.44 1.11
C ILE A 203 -3.19 -12.86 0.95
N ASN A 204 -3.09 -13.67 2.01
CA ASN A 204 -3.61 -15.04 2.04
C ASN A 204 -5.10 -15.06 2.42
#